data_AF-A0A929BVC0-F1
#
_entry.id   AF-A0A929BVC0-F1
#
_cell.length_a   1.000
_cell.length_b   1.000
_cell.length_c   1.000
_cell.angle_alpha   90.00
_cell.angle_beta   90.00
_cell.angle_gamma   90.00
#
_symmetry.space_group_name_H-M   'P 1'
#
loop_
_entity.id
_entity.type
_entity.pdbx_description
1 polymer ?
#
loop_
_entity_poly.entity_id
_entity_poly.type
_entity_poly.pdbx_seq_one_letter_code
_entity_poly.pdbx_strand_id
1 'polypeptide(L)'
;WENLDASEVWVDINHIQLPLLVRSRREGDRLQPFGMDGHSLKLSDFMINEKLPRRARKKWPLVCCGQQIVWVPGYRLTHPFRVTETTAGVVSLKLNRFEL
;
A
#
# COMPACT_ATOMS: atom_id res chain seq x y z
N TRP A 1 -11.69 11.55 -8.95
CA TRP A 1 -10.76 11.00 -7.94
C TRP A 1 -9.61 10.31 -8.66
N GLU A 2 -8.80 11.07 -9.39
CA GLU A 2 -7.54 10.58 -9.96
C GLU A 2 -6.43 10.98 -9.00
N ASN A 3 -5.90 10.02 -8.27
CA ASN A 3 -4.70 10.23 -7.48
C ASN A 3 -3.51 10.21 -8.45
N LEU A 4 -3.16 11.40 -8.96
CA LEU A 4 -2.17 11.60 -10.02
C LEU A 4 -0.71 11.42 -9.56
N ASP A 5 -0.48 11.14 -8.27
CA ASP A 5 0.89 10.90 -7.79
C ASP A 5 0.96 9.71 -6.82
N ALA A 6 0.89 8.49 -7.36
CA ALA A 6 1.06 7.24 -6.62
C ALA A 6 2.46 7.07 -5.98
N SER A 7 3.32 8.08 -6.09
CA SER A 7 4.63 8.16 -5.46
C SER A 7 4.57 8.67 -4.02
N GLU A 8 3.51 9.34 -3.58
CA GLU A 8 3.34 9.79 -2.19
C GLU A 8 1.96 9.40 -1.65
N VAL A 9 1.91 9.01 -0.37
CA VAL A 9 0.65 8.75 0.34
C VAL A 9 0.71 9.30 1.75
N TRP A 10 -0.45 9.75 2.24
CA TRP A 10 -0.66 10.07 3.64
C TRP A 10 -1.46 8.95 4.29
N VAL A 11 -0.96 8.48 5.43
CA VAL A 11 -1.52 7.37 6.17
C VAL A 11 -2.02 7.86 7.51
N ASP A 12 -3.24 7.46 7.90
CA ASP A 12 -3.75 7.74 9.24
C ASP A 12 -2.89 7.04 10.30
N ILE A 13 -2.28 7.83 11.19
CA ILE A 13 -1.42 7.33 12.27
C ILE A 13 -2.16 6.38 13.22
N ASN A 14 -3.46 6.58 13.43
CA ASN A 14 -4.27 5.81 14.37
C ASN A 14 -4.41 4.35 13.95
N HIS A 15 -4.22 4.04 12.67
CA HIS A 15 -4.31 2.70 12.12
C HIS A 15 -2.94 2.00 11.99
N ILE A 16 -1.83 2.69 12.25
CA ILE A 16 -0.49 2.11 12.15
C ILE A 16 -0.07 1.44 13.46
N GLN A 17 0.25 0.14 13.38
CA GLN A 17 1.03 -0.53 14.43
C GLN A 17 2.52 -0.50 14.10
N LEU A 18 3.32 0.22 14.89
CA LEU A 18 4.76 0.27 14.68
C LEU A 18 5.44 -1.07 15.05
N PRO A 19 6.57 -1.42 14.40
CA PRO A 19 7.24 -0.64 13.35
C PRO A 19 6.56 -0.77 11.97
N LEU A 20 6.67 0.28 11.15
CA LEU A 20 6.48 0.15 9.71
C LEU A 20 7.66 -0.63 9.13
N LEU A 21 7.37 -1.62 8.31
CA LEU A 21 8.33 -2.49 7.67
C LEU A 21 8.20 -2.41 6.16
N VAL A 22 9.34 -2.33 5.47
CA VAL A 22 9.40 -2.51 4.03
C VAL A 22 9.83 -3.94 3.72
N ARG A 23 9.00 -4.68 3.00
CA ARG A 23 9.31 -6.05 2.59
C ARG A 23 8.79 -6.37 1.20
N SER A 24 9.33 -7.43 0.60
CA SER A 24 8.72 -8.03 -0.58
C SER A 24 7.48 -8.86 -0.21
N ARG A 25 6.70 -9.22 -1.24
CA ARG A 25 5.52 -10.08 -1.08
C ARG A 25 5.84 -11.43 -0.46
N ARG A 26 4.89 -11.95 0.32
CA ARG A 26 4.84 -13.32 0.82
C ARG A 26 3.68 -14.06 0.16
N GLU A 27 3.77 -15.37 0.12
CA GLU A 27 2.65 -16.19 -0.37
C GLU A 27 1.43 -15.98 0.54
N GLY A 28 0.25 -15.90 -0.07
CA GLY A 28 -0.99 -15.64 0.66
C GLY A 28 -1.24 -14.19 1.07
N ASP A 29 -0.31 -13.26 0.80
CA ASP A 29 -0.51 -11.83 1.11
C ASP A 29 -1.84 -11.30 0.55
N ARG A 30 -2.54 -10.51 1.37
CA ARG A 30 -3.80 -9.86 1.02
C ARG A 30 -3.79 -8.39 1.39
N LEU A 31 -4.60 -7.62 0.67
CA LEU A 31 -4.90 -6.22 0.98
C LEU A 31 -6.39 -5.94 0.87
N GLN A 32 -6.85 -4.82 1.42
CA GLN A 32 -8.21 -4.32 1.25
C GLN A 32 -8.16 -3.05 0.38
N PRO A 33 -8.44 -3.13 -0.93
CA PRO A 33 -8.57 -1.96 -1.78
C PRO A 33 -9.78 -1.09 -1.39
N PHE A 34 -9.79 0.15 -1.86
CA PHE A 34 -10.97 1.01 -1.78
C PHE A 34 -12.13 0.46 -2.63
N GLY A 35 -13.38 0.69 -2.20
CA GLY A 35 -14.57 0.34 -2.97
C GLY A 35 -14.90 -1.16 -3.03
N MET A 36 -14.31 -1.96 -2.14
CA MET A 36 -14.58 -3.41 -2.02
C MET A 36 -15.38 -3.77 -0.75
N ASP A 37 -16.11 -2.84 -0.14
CA ASP A 37 -16.94 -3.09 1.06
C ASP A 37 -16.19 -3.83 2.21
N GLY A 38 -14.90 -3.54 2.36
CA GLY A 38 -14.05 -4.19 3.37
C GLY A 38 -13.56 -5.59 3.00
N HIS A 39 -13.94 -6.14 1.84
CA HIS A 39 -13.41 -7.40 1.34
C HIS A 39 -11.92 -7.31 1.02
N SER A 40 -11.21 -8.43 1.25
CA SER A 40 -9.79 -8.54 0.96
C SER A 40 -9.54 -9.17 -0.40
N LEU A 41 -8.52 -8.69 -1.10
CA LEU A 41 -8.02 -9.17 -2.38
C LEU A 41 -6.64 -9.81 -2.20
N LYS A 42 -6.33 -10.89 -2.92
CA LYS A 42 -4.97 -11.43 -2.95
C LYS A 42 -4.03 -10.40 -3.60
N LEU A 43 -2.86 -10.21 -3.02
CA LEU A 43 -1.85 -9.31 -3.58
C LEU A 43 -1.41 -9.75 -4.99
N SER A 44 -1.40 -11.06 -5.28
CA SER A 44 -1.12 -11.58 -6.63
C SER A 44 -2.08 -11.02 -7.67
N ASP A 45 -3.36 -11.01 -7.35
CA ASP A 45 -4.44 -10.64 -8.25
C ASP A 45 -4.43 -9.13 -8.44
N PHE A 46 -4.21 -8.39 -7.35
CA PHE A 46 -3.95 -6.95 -7.39
C PHE A 46 -2.79 -6.60 -8.34
N MET A 47 -1.61 -7.22 -8.17
CA MET A 47 -0.44 -6.96 -9.00
C MET A 47 -0.64 -7.34 -10.48
N ILE A 48 -1.50 -8.31 -10.77
CA ILE A 48 -1.89 -8.66 -12.15
C ILE A 48 -2.78 -7.57 -12.74
N ASN A 49 -3.83 -7.17 -12.01
CA ASN A 49 -4.82 -6.19 -12.45
C ASN A 49 -4.21 -4.80 -12.66
N GLU A 50 -3.32 -4.38 -11.75
CA GLU A 50 -2.55 -3.14 -11.85
C GLU A 50 -1.41 -3.22 -12.89
N LYS A 51 -1.30 -4.34 -13.62
CA LYS A 51 -0.28 -4.58 -14.66
C LYS A 51 1.15 -4.37 -14.14
N LEU A 52 1.41 -4.66 -12.87
CA LEU A 52 2.76 -4.61 -12.29
C LEU A 52 3.65 -5.59 -13.05
N PRO A 53 4.81 -5.18 -13.60
CA PRO A 53 5.65 -6.06 -14.41
C PRO A 53 6.04 -7.34 -13.66
N ARG A 54 5.84 -8.52 -14.27
CA ARG A 54 6.11 -9.82 -13.63
C ARG A 54 7.52 -9.91 -13.04
N ARG A 55 8.52 -9.38 -13.76
CA ARG A 55 9.92 -9.31 -13.31
C ARG A 55 10.13 -8.53 -12.01
N ALA A 56 9.29 -7.52 -11.76
CA ALA A 56 9.38 -6.65 -10.61
C ALA A 56 8.60 -7.21 -9.40
N ARG A 57 7.49 -7.93 -9.62
CA ARG A 57 6.57 -8.43 -8.57
C ARG A 57 7.28 -9.15 -7.40
N LYS A 58 8.34 -9.93 -7.67
CA LYS A 58 9.05 -10.68 -6.62
C LYS A 58 9.77 -9.76 -5.64
N LYS A 59 10.31 -8.63 -6.12
CA LYS A 59 11.11 -7.70 -5.31
C LYS A 59 10.41 -6.37 -5.04
N TRP A 60 9.21 -6.17 -5.58
CA TRP A 60 8.46 -4.93 -5.39
C TRP A 60 8.28 -4.65 -3.89
N PRO A 61 8.60 -3.43 -3.42
CA PRO A 61 8.45 -3.09 -2.02
C PRO A 61 6.97 -3.04 -1.66
N LEU A 62 6.67 -3.44 -0.43
CA LEU A 62 5.39 -3.23 0.23
C LEU A 62 5.68 -2.53 1.55
N VAL A 63 4.88 -1.53 1.90
CA VAL A 63 4.90 -0.97 3.25
C VAL A 63 3.87 -1.72 4.09
N CYS A 64 4.29 -2.24 5.23
CA CYS A 64 3.49 -3.07 6.12
C CYS A 64 3.57 -2.58 7.56
N CYS A 65 2.50 -2.79 8.32
CA CYS A 65 2.50 -2.77 9.78
C CYS A 65 2.03 -4.14 10.28
N GLY A 66 2.87 -4.84 11.04
CA GLY A 66 2.62 -6.24 11.38
C GLY A 66 2.42 -7.10 10.12
N GLN A 67 1.24 -7.72 9.98
CA GLN A 67 0.88 -8.56 8.83
C GLN A 67 0.11 -7.80 7.74
N GLN A 68 -0.32 -6.57 7.99
CA GLN A 68 -1.18 -5.82 7.07
C GLN A 68 -0.33 -5.06 6.05
N ILE A 69 -0.80 -5.04 4.80
CA ILE A 69 -0.24 -4.19 3.75
C ILE A 69 -0.88 -2.82 3.88
N VAL A 70 -0.07 -1.81 4.17
CA VAL A 70 -0.48 -0.40 4.27
C VAL A 70 -0.53 0.22 2.88
N TRP A 71 0.54 0.04 2.12
CA TRP A 71 0.71 0.68 0.82
C TRP A 71 1.49 -0.23 -0.12
N VAL A 72 1.07 -0.26 -1.38
CA VAL A 72 1.86 -0.77 -2.51
C VAL A 72 2.44 0.46 -3.22
N PRO A 73 3.72 0.82 -2.97
CA PRO A 73 4.34 2.02 -3.51
C PRO A 73 4.26 2.09 -5.03
N GLY A 74 3.93 3.26 -5.58
CA GLY A 74 3.69 3.45 -7.01
C GLY A 74 2.30 2.96 -7.47
N TYR A 75 1.47 2.44 -6.57
CA TYR A 75 0.15 1.92 -6.87
C TYR A 75 -0.92 2.46 -5.92
N ARG A 76 -1.28 1.72 -4.86
CA ARG A 76 -2.46 2.01 -4.04
C ARG A 76 -2.17 1.91 -2.56
N LEU A 77 -2.67 2.89 -1.81
CA LEU A 77 -2.90 2.78 -0.37
C LEU A 77 -4.04 1.76 -0.14
N THR A 78 -4.05 1.09 1.01
CA THR A 78 -5.13 0.18 1.37
C THR A 78 -6.18 0.88 2.24
N HIS A 79 -7.44 0.50 2.09
CA HIS A 79 -8.59 1.19 2.65
C HIS A 79 -8.54 1.45 4.17
N PRO A 80 -8.04 0.53 5.03
CA PRO A 80 -7.97 0.75 6.48
C PRO A 80 -7.05 1.91 6.90
N PHE A 81 -6.12 2.31 6.03
CA PHE A 81 -5.05 3.25 6.35
C PHE A 81 -5.30 4.65 5.77
N ARG A 82 -6.47 4.85 5.16
CA ARG A 82 -6.86 6.13 4.55
C ARG A 82 -7.03 7.22 5.60
N VAL A 83 -6.66 8.44 5.23
CA VAL A 83 -7.04 9.63 5.99
C VAL A 83 -8.55 9.86 5.85
N THR A 84 -9.20 10.21 6.96
CA THR A 84 -10.61 10.57 7.04
C THR A 84 -10.75 11.93 7.75
N GLU A 85 -11.97 12.44 7.86
CA GLU A 85 -12.27 13.68 8.60
C GLU A 85 -11.92 13.57 10.10
N THR A 86 -11.81 12.36 10.65
CA THR A 86 -11.49 12.11 12.05
C THR A 86 -10.00 11.84 12.30
N THR A 87 -9.17 11.85 11.25
CA THR A 87 -7.73 11.58 11.38
C THR A 87 -7.05 12.72 12.16
N ALA A 88 -6.48 12.38 13.32
CA ALA A 88 -5.82 13.34 14.21
C ALA A 88 -4.33 13.56 13.90
N GLY A 89 -3.74 12.71 13.06
CA GLY A 89 -2.35 12.81 12.63
C GLY A 89 -2.05 11.88 11.46
N VAL A 90 -1.00 12.21 10.70
CA VAL A 90 -0.64 11.47 9.48
C VAL A 90 0.83 11.12 9.44
N VAL A 91 1.15 10.00 8.78
CA VAL A 91 2.48 9.66 8.31
C VAL A 91 2.51 9.89 6.80
N SER A 92 3.42 10.75 6.32
CA SER A 92 3.70 10.84 4.88
C SER A 92 4.77 9.82 4.49
N LEU A 93 4.48 9.05 3.44
CA LEU A 93 5.40 8.08 2.85
C LEU A 93 5.60 8.42 1.37
N LYS A 94 6.86 8.45 0.94
CA LYS A 94 7.23 8.79 -0.44
C LYS A 94 8.15 7.76 -1.07
N LEU A 95 7.85 7.39 -2.31
CA LEU A 95 8.63 6.54 -3.19
C LEU A 95 9.44 7.42 -4.13
N ASN A 96 10.72 7.55 -3.86
CA ASN A 96 11.65 8.22 -4.76
C ASN A 96 12.29 7.19 -5.69
N ARG A 97 12.31 7.48 -6.99
CA ARG A 97 13.14 6.74 -7.95
C ARG A 97 14.48 7.46 -8.04
N PHE A 98 15.55 6.71 -7.83
CA PHE A 98 16.89 7.19 -8.11
C PHE A 98 17.27 6.67 -9.49
N GLU A 99 17.50 7.58 -10.43
CA GLU A 99 18.19 7.25 -11.67
C GLU A 99 19.70 7.33 -11.37
N LEU A 100 20.42 6.28 -11.76
CA LEU A 100 21.88 6.20 -11.69
C LEU A 100 22.49 6.74 -12.97
#